data_AF-A0A3L5HBZ6-F1
#
_entry.id   AF-A0A3L5HBZ6-F1
#
_cell.length_a   1.000
_cell.length_b   1.000
_cell.length_c   1.000
_cell.angle_alpha   90.00
_cell.angle_beta   90.00
_cell.angle_gamma   90.00
#
_symmetry.space_group_name_H-M   'P 1'
#
loop_
_entity.id
_entity.type
_entity.pdbx_description
1 polymer ?
#
loop_
_entity_poly.entity_id
_entity_poly.type
_entity_poly.pdbx_seq_one_letter_code
_entity_poly.pdbx_strand_id
1 'polypeptide(L)'
;RQTRKEIFLSRMEQILPWQNMTAVIEPFYPKAGNGRRPYPLETMLRIHCMQHWYNLSDGAMEDALYEIASMRLFARLSLDSALPDRTTIMNFRHLLEQHQLARQLFKTINRWLA
;
A
#
# COMPACT_ATOMS: atom_id res chain seq x y z
N ARG A 1 -6.85 1.37 -25.03
CA ARG A 1 -6.23 0.03 -24.87
C ARG A 1 -5.56 0.01 -23.51
N GLN A 2 -5.93 -0.90 -22.62
CA GLN A 2 -5.31 -0.99 -21.28
C GLN A 2 -3.92 -1.63 -21.36
N THR A 3 -3.00 -1.17 -20.52
CA THR A 3 -1.65 -1.74 -20.41
C THR A 3 -1.66 -3.04 -19.60
N ARG A 4 -0.63 -3.89 -19.75
CA ARG A 4 -0.47 -5.11 -18.93
C ARG A 4 -0.45 -4.79 -17.43
N LYS A 5 0.15 -3.65 -17.06
CA LYS A 5 0.22 -3.15 -15.68
C LYS A 5 -1.17 -2.80 -15.14
N GLU A 6 -1.95 -2.03 -15.89
CA GLU A 6 -3.33 -1.68 -15.51
C GLU A 6 -4.22 -2.92 -15.34
N ILE A 7 -4.10 -3.90 -16.25
CA ILE A 7 -4.84 -5.16 -16.15
C ILE A 7 -4.46 -5.91 -14.87
N PHE A 8 -3.16 -6.00 -14.55
CA PHE A 8 -2.70 -6.65 -13.34
C PHE A 8 -3.21 -5.94 -12.06
N LEU A 9 -3.04 -4.63 -11.98
CA LEU A 9 -3.49 -3.84 -10.83
C LEU A 9 -5.01 -3.92 -10.64
N SER A 10 -5.79 -3.88 -11.72
CA SER A 10 -7.25 -4.05 -11.69
C SER A 10 -7.66 -5.43 -11.18
N ARG A 11 -6.93 -6.48 -11.53
CA ARG A 11 -7.18 -7.83 -10.98
C ARG A 11 -6.85 -7.90 -9.49
N MET A 12 -5.71 -7.35 -9.08
CA MET A 12 -5.32 -7.33 -7.66
C MET A 12 -6.31 -6.53 -6.80
N GLU A 13 -6.90 -5.46 -7.35
CA GLU A 13 -7.97 -4.70 -6.70
C GLU A 13 -9.14 -5.60 -6.26
N GLN A 14 -9.53 -6.53 -7.13
CA GLN A 14 -10.70 -7.38 -6.94
C GLN A 14 -10.41 -8.63 -6.11
N ILE A 15 -9.19 -9.16 -6.20
CA ILE A 15 -8.82 -10.43 -5.54
C ILE A 15 -8.52 -10.22 -4.06
N LEU A 16 -7.87 -9.11 -3.69
CA LEU A 16 -7.42 -8.91 -2.32
C LEU A 16 -8.52 -8.36 -1.40
N PRO A 17 -8.64 -8.90 -0.17
CA PRO A 17 -9.61 -8.42 0.81
C PRO A 17 -9.08 -7.18 1.55
N TRP A 18 -9.04 -6.03 0.86
CA TRP A 18 -8.42 -4.80 1.38
C TRP A 18 -8.93 -4.41 2.76
N GLN A 19 -10.25 -4.46 2.99
CA GLN A 19 -10.86 -4.10 4.28
C GLN A 19 -10.41 -5.04 5.41
N ASN A 20 -10.32 -6.35 5.15
CA ASN A 20 -9.85 -7.31 6.15
C ASN A 20 -8.36 -7.12 6.44
N MET A 21 -7.56 -6.76 5.42
CA MET A 21 -6.14 -6.49 5.58
C MET A 21 -5.90 -5.19 6.37
N THR A 22 -6.64 -4.12 6.06
CA THR A 22 -6.51 -2.85 6.80
C THR A 22 -6.96 -3.01 8.25
N ALA A 23 -8.03 -3.77 8.54
CA ALA A 23 -8.48 -4.04 9.91
C ALA A 23 -7.41 -4.71 10.80
N VAL A 24 -6.51 -5.51 10.21
CA VAL A 24 -5.37 -6.12 10.94
C VAL A 24 -4.32 -5.08 11.35
N ILE A 25 -4.13 -4.04 10.53
CA ILE A 25 -3.08 -3.03 10.70
C ILE A 25 -3.58 -1.82 11.50
N GLU A 26 -4.87 -1.49 11.36
CA GLU A 26 -5.52 -0.31 11.95
C GLU A 26 -5.21 -0.07 13.43
N PRO A 27 -5.18 -1.09 14.32
CA PRO A 27 -4.85 -0.87 15.74
C PRO A 27 -3.46 -0.28 15.99
N PHE A 28 -2.52 -0.48 15.07
CA PHE A 28 -1.13 -0.04 15.17
C PHE A 28 -0.85 1.23 14.35
N TYR A 29 -1.77 1.61 13.47
CA TYR A 29 -1.56 2.70 12.54
C TYR A 29 -1.67 4.06 13.24
N PRO A 30 -0.77 5.03 12.94
CA PRO A 30 -0.83 6.35 13.55
C PRO A 30 -2.19 7.02 13.33
N LYS A 31 -2.74 7.59 14.41
CA LYS A 31 -3.96 8.40 14.33
C LYS A 31 -3.60 9.86 14.08
N ALA A 32 -4.50 10.58 13.40
CA ALA A 32 -4.31 12.01 13.19
C ALA A 32 -4.24 12.74 14.54
N GLY A 33 -3.10 13.40 14.79
CA GLY A 33 -2.90 14.32 15.90
C GLY A 33 -2.58 15.73 15.39
N ASN A 34 -1.85 16.52 16.18
CA ASN A 34 -1.48 17.90 15.83
C ASN A 34 -0.31 18.01 14.83
N GLY A 35 0.27 16.88 14.38
CA GLY A 35 1.38 16.85 13.42
C GLY A 35 0.96 16.62 11.97
N ARG A 36 1.92 16.25 11.11
CA ARG A 36 1.65 15.82 9.73
C ARG A 36 0.65 14.67 9.78
N ARG A 37 -0.49 14.83 9.09
CA ARG A 37 -1.49 13.78 9.01
C ARG A 37 -0.88 12.56 8.30
N PRO A 38 -1.02 11.35 8.87
CA PRO A 38 -0.59 10.14 8.18
C PRO A 38 -1.42 9.96 6.90
N TYR A 39 -0.81 9.37 5.88
CA TYR A 39 -1.54 8.95 4.68
C TYR A 39 -2.63 7.94 5.05
N PRO A 40 -3.71 7.81 4.25
CA PRO A 40 -4.69 6.75 4.47
C PRO A 40 -4.02 5.38 4.56
N LEU A 41 -4.44 4.56 5.52
CA LEU A 41 -3.84 3.23 5.74
C LEU A 41 -3.92 2.36 4.49
N GLU A 42 -5.07 2.37 3.81
CA GLU A 42 -5.24 1.58 2.59
C GLU A 42 -4.27 2.01 1.48
N THR A 43 -4.00 3.32 1.35
CA THR A 43 -3.00 3.85 0.42
C THR A 43 -1.62 3.27 0.70
N MET A 44 -1.17 3.30 1.96
CA MET A 44 0.14 2.77 2.34
C MET A 44 0.22 1.25 2.15
N LEU A 45 -0.86 0.53 2.45
CA LEU A 45 -0.95 -0.91 2.22
C LEU A 45 -0.83 -1.26 0.73
N ARG A 46 -1.53 -0.52 -0.15
CA ARG A 46 -1.45 -0.70 -1.61
C ARG A 46 -0.05 -0.44 -2.15
N ILE A 47 0.61 0.60 -1.66
CA ILE A 47 2.00 0.90 -1.99
C ILE A 47 2.90 -0.27 -1.58
N HIS A 48 2.74 -0.78 -0.35
CA HIS A 48 3.52 -1.92 0.13
C HIS A 48 3.30 -3.18 -0.72
N CYS A 49 2.06 -3.47 -1.13
CA CYS A 49 1.77 -4.56 -2.05
C CYS A 49 2.48 -4.37 -3.41
N MET A 50 2.45 -3.16 -3.98
CA MET A 50 3.16 -2.87 -5.23
C MET A 50 4.68 -3.02 -5.10
N GLN A 51 5.27 -2.67 -3.95
CA GLN A 51 6.69 -2.93 -3.69
C GLN A 51 7.02 -4.41 -3.83
N HIS A 52 6.20 -5.30 -3.28
CA HIS A 52 6.41 -6.75 -3.40
C HIS A 52 6.14 -7.29 -4.81
N TRP A 53 5.07 -6.86 -5.47
CA TRP A 53 4.72 -7.37 -6.81
C TRP A 53 5.71 -6.99 -7.90
N TYR A 54 6.31 -5.80 -7.78
CA TYR A 54 7.25 -5.27 -8.77
C TYR A 54 8.70 -5.28 -8.27
N ASN A 55 8.96 -5.85 -7.10
CA ASN A 55 10.29 -5.90 -6.46
C ASN A 55 10.94 -4.51 -6.35
N LEU A 56 10.18 -3.51 -5.89
CA LEU A 56 10.61 -2.12 -5.78
C LEU A 56 11.10 -1.81 -4.36
N SER A 57 12.25 -1.16 -4.26
CA SER A 57 12.72 -0.55 -3.01
C SER A 57 11.85 0.65 -2.62
N ASP A 58 12.00 1.13 -1.38
CA ASP A 58 11.27 2.32 -0.90
C ASP A 58 11.49 3.54 -1.83
N GLY A 59 12.71 3.70 -2.36
CA GLY A 59 13.04 4.77 -3.32
C GLY A 59 12.47 4.54 -4.71
N ALA A 60 12.59 3.32 -5.24
CA ALA A 60 12.05 3.01 -6.57
C ALA A 60 10.52 3.09 -6.59
N MET A 61 9.87 2.84 -5.45
CA MET A 61 8.41 3.00 -5.31
C MET A 61 8.01 4.47 -5.26
N GLU A 62 8.76 5.34 -4.56
CA GLU A 62 8.57 6.78 -4.63
C GLU A 62 8.64 7.28 -6.08
N ASP A 63 9.73 6.97 -6.79
CA ASP A 63 9.91 7.35 -8.20
C ASP A 63 8.75 6.82 -9.07
N ALA A 64 8.33 5.57 -8.86
CA ALA A 64 7.21 4.98 -9.59
C ALA A 64 5.87 5.68 -9.33
N LEU A 65 5.62 6.20 -8.13
CA LEU A 65 4.40 6.99 -7.84
C LEU A 65 4.40 8.34 -8.57
N TYR A 66 5.59 8.93 -8.79
CA TYR A 66 5.74 10.15 -9.58
C TYR A 66 5.54 9.89 -11.07
N GLU A 67 6.13 8.83 -11.61
CA GLU A 67 6.23 8.61 -13.06
C GLU A 67 5.06 7.79 -13.65
N ILE A 68 4.46 6.88 -12.87
CA ILE A 68 3.53 5.88 -13.38
C ILE A 68 2.12 6.14 -12.84
N ALA A 69 1.32 6.83 -13.65
CA ALA A 69 -0.05 7.23 -13.30
C ALA A 69 -0.93 6.06 -12.83
N SER A 70 -0.81 4.87 -13.43
CA SER A 70 -1.60 3.70 -13.03
C SER A 70 -1.27 3.18 -11.62
N MET A 71 -0.01 3.29 -11.17
CA MET A 71 0.40 2.93 -9.81
C MET A 71 -0.09 3.97 -8.80
N ARG A 72 -0.01 5.25 -9.15
CA ARG A 72 -0.57 6.34 -8.33
C ARG A 72 -2.08 6.20 -8.14
N LEU A 73 -2.82 5.93 -9.23
CA LEU A 73 -4.26 5.68 -9.17
C LEU A 73 -4.60 4.44 -8.35
N PHE A 74 -3.83 3.36 -8.51
CA PHE A 74 -4.02 2.14 -7.72
C PHE A 74 -3.81 2.38 -6.22
N ALA A 75 -2.88 3.26 -5.84
CA ALA A 75 -2.66 3.68 -4.46
C ALA A 75 -3.72 4.65 -3.90
N ARG A 76 -4.76 5.00 -4.68
CA ARG A 76 -5.80 5.98 -4.33
C ARG A 76 -5.23 7.39 -4.07
N LEU A 77 -4.10 7.72 -4.67
CA LEU A 77 -3.50 9.06 -4.61
C LEU A 77 -4.03 9.90 -5.76
N SER A 78 -4.60 11.07 -5.44
CA SER A 78 -5.06 12.02 -6.45
C SER A 78 -3.88 12.76 -7.09
N LEU A 79 -4.07 13.30 -8.30
CA LEU A 79 -3.02 13.99 -9.07
C LEU A 79 -2.53 15.30 -8.40
N ASP A 80 -3.37 15.91 -7.57
CA ASP A 80 -3.14 17.14 -6.82
C ASP A 80 -2.59 16.90 -5.40
N SER A 81 -2.63 15.65 -4.90
CA SER A 81 -2.11 15.30 -3.58
C SER A 81 -0.59 15.10 -3.57
N ALA A 82 0.06 15.49 -2.46
CA ALA A 82 1.47 15.21 -2.22
C ALA A 82 1.71 13.69 -2.12
N LEU A 83 2.76 13.20 -2.77
CA LEU A 83 3.10 11.78 -2.77
C LEU A 83 3.88 11.38 -1.51
N PRO A 84 3.72 10.15 -1.01
CA PRO A 84 4.53 9.65 0.09
C PRO A 84 5.98 9.47 -0.39
N ASP A 85 6.88 10.16 0.29
CA ASP A 85 8.32 10.04 0.06
C ASP A 85 8.87 8.68 0.53
N ARG A 86 10.10 8.34 0.13
CA ARG A 86 10.79 7.11 0.55
C ARG A 86 10.76 6.89 2.05
N THR A 87 10.91 7.95 2.86
CA THR A 87 10.93 7.81 4.32
C THR A 87 9.56 7.44 4.88
N THR A 88 8.49 7.95 4.28
CA THR A 88 7.11 7.60 4.61
C THR A 88 6.83 6.13 4.28
N ILE A 89 7.28 5.66 3.11
CA ILE A 89 7.15 4.25 2.69
C ILE A 89 7.94 3.33 3.63
N MET A 90 9.19 3.69 3.94
CA MET A 90 10.06 2.99 4.88
C MET A 90 9.43 2.87 6.27
N ASN A 91 8.87 3.96 6.80
CA ASN A 91 8.24 3.97 8.12
C ASN A 91 7.03 3.03 8.19
N PHE A 92 6.24 2.93 7.11
CA PHE A 92 5.14 1.97 7.04
C PHE A 92 5.65 0.53 7.06
N ARG A 93 6.70 0.22 6.30
CA ARG A 93 7.33 -1.11 6.32
C ARG A 93 7.83 -1.46 7.73
N HIS A 94 8.50 -0.54 8.41
CA HIS A 94 8.95 -0.75 9.79
C HIS A 94 7.79 -0.96 10.77
N LEU A 95 6.66 -0.27 10.59
CA LEU A 95 5.45 -0.53 11.38
C LEU A 95 4.97 -1.98 11.21
N LEU A 96 4.92 -2.49 9.97
CA LEU A 96 4.53 -3.87 9.71
C LEU A 96 5.51 -4.89 10.32
N GLU A 97 6.81 -4.61 10.23
CA GLU A 97 7.89 -5.45 10.78
C GLU A 97 7.83 -5.48 12.31
N GLN A 98 7.76 -4.32 12.96
CA GLN A 98 7.72 -4.16 14.42
C GLN A 98 6.58 -4.95 15.06
N HIS A 99 5.40 -4.92 14.43
CA HIS A 99 4.20 -5.61 14.92
C HIS A 99 4.00 -6.99 14.28
N GLN A 100 4.97 -7.48 13.50
CA GLN A 100 4.97 -8.80 12.86
C GLN A 100 3.70 -9.06 12.03
N LEU A 101 3.18 -8.02 11.38
CA LEU A 101 1.86 -8.02 10.73
C LEU A 101 1.86 -8.82 9.42
N ALA A 102 3.01 -9.02 8.78
CA ALA A 102 3.12 -9.80 7.55
C ALA A 102 2.51 -11.21 7.68
N ARG A 103 2.78 -11.90 8.81
CA ARG A 103 2.20 -13.23 9.08
C ARG A 103 0.69 -13.19 9.28
N GLN A 104 0.18 -12.14 9.91
CA GLN A 104 -1.25 -11.97 10.15
C GLN A 104 -1.98 -11.67 8.85
N LEU A 105 -1.45 -10.76 8.04
CA LEU A 105 -1.96 -10.45 6.70
C LEU A 105 -2.00 -11.68 5.80
N PHE A 106 -0.93 -12.48 5.78
CA PHE A 106 -0.90 -13.72 4.98
C PHE A 106 -1.97 -14.71 5.43
N LYS A 107 -2.17 -14.90 6.73
CA LYS A 107 -3.27 -15.74 7.26
C LYS A 107 -4.64 -15.21 6.86
N THR A 108 -4.84 -13.89 6.88
CA THR A 108 -6.10 -13.25 6.46
C THR A 108 -6.38 -13.49 4.98
N ILE A 109 -5.37 -13.34 4.11
CA ILE A 109 -5.49 -13.59 2.67
C ILE A 109 -5.80 -15.08 2.41
N ASN A 110 -5.08 -16.01 3.06
CA ASN A 110 -5.34 -17.44 2.88
C ASN A 110 -6.74 -17.85 3.31
N ARG A 111 -7.27 -17.25 4.38
CA ARG A 111 -8.66 -17.50 4.81
C ARG A 111 -9.68 -16.97 3.80
N TRP A 112 -9.36 -15.88 3.11
CA TRP A 112 -10.24 -15.29 2.10
C TRP A 112 -10.26 -16.10 0.79
N LEU A 113 -9.13 -16.71 0.44
CA LEU A 113 -8.98 -17.48 -0.79
C LEU A 113 -9.36 -18.97 -0.65
N ALA A 114 -9.61 -19.44 0.58
CA ALA A 114 -10.02 -20.82 0.88
C ALA A 114 -11.52 -21.00 0.67
#